data_AF-A0A4Y4DIT5-F1
#
_entry.id   AF-A0A4Y4DIT5-F1
#
_cell.length_a   1.000
_cell.length_b   1.000
_cell.length_c   1.000
_cell.angle_alpha   90.00
_cell.angle_beta   90.00
_cell.angle_gamma   90.00
#
_symmetry.space_group_name_H-M   'P 1'
#
loop_
_entity.id
_entity.type
_entity.pdbx_description
1 polymer ?
#
loop_
_entity_poly.entity_id
_entity_poly.type
_entity_poly.pdbx_seq_one_letter_code
_entity_poly.pdbx_strand_id
1 'polypeptide(L)'
;MMFQATLDSVAFQLSDTKKTTRFAIGQLAQISGLTWRSEAGQAFSAQVGELSGRLEALVGVLLDAESYLSLARNEIYALESKINAERMAG
;
A
#
# COMPACT_ATOMS: atom_id res chain seq x y z
N MET A 1 4.23 -20.10 13.74
CA MET A 1 5.14 -20.08 12.57
C MET A 1 4.43 -19.82 11.24
N MET A 2 3.38 -20.56 10.86
CA MET A 2 2.71 -20.35 9.55
C MET A 2 2.03 -18.97 9.43
N PHE A 3 1.38 -18.51 10.50
CA PHE A 3 0.69 -17.22 10.54
C PHE A 3 1.62 -16.01 10.40
N GLN A 4 2.80 -16.07 11.04
CA GLN A 4 3.80 -15.00 10.96
C GLN A 4 4.33 -14.83 9.52
N ALA A 5 4.61 -15.96 8.85
CA ALA A 5 5.03 -15.96 7.44
C ALA A 5 3.94 -15.40 6.51
N THR A 6 2.66 -15.66 6.80
CA THR A 6 1.54 -15.06 6.07
C THR A 6 1.50 -13.54 6.24
N LEU A 7 1.65 -13.03 7.47
CA LEU A 7 1.67 -11.59 7.73
C LEU A 7 2.86 -10.92 7.02
N ASP A 8 4.04 -11.53 7.05
CA ASP A 8 5.22 -11.01 6.36
C ASP A 8 5.02 -10.97 4.83
N SER A 9 4.38 -12.01 4.25
CA SER A 9 4.05 -12.04 2.83
C SER A 9 3.04 -10.95 2.44
N VAL A 10 2.00 -10.72 3.25
CA VAL A 10 1.01 -9.68 3.00
C VAL A 10 1.65 -8.29 3.11
N ALA A 11 2.50 -8.06 4.10
CA ALA A 11 3.24 -6.80 4.25
C ALA A 11 4.12 -6.52 3.02
N PHE A 12 4.81 -7.55 2.50
CA PHE A 12 5.61 -7.43 1.29
C PHE A 12 4.76 -7.04 0.07
N GLN A 13 3.63 -7.72 -0.15
CA GLN A 13 2.72 -7.46 -1.27
C GLN A 13 2.13 -6.04 -1.22
N LEU A 14 1.74 -5.56 -0.04
CA LEU A 14 1.23 -4.19 0.13
C LEU A 14 2.30 -3.14 -0.23
N SER A 15 3.54 -3.36 0.25
CA SER A 15 4.67 -2.47 -0.02
C SER A 15 5.02 -2.41 -1.51
N ASP A 16 5.03 -3.56 -2.18
CA ASP A 16 5.31 -3.66 -3.61
C ASP A 16 4.21 -3.00 -4.47
N THR A 17 2.95 -3.25 -4.12
CA THR A 17 1.79 -2.61 -4.78
C THR A 17 1.90 -1.08 -4.67
N LYS A 18 2.19 -0.55 -3.48
CA LYS A 18 2.36 0.89 -3.25
C LYS A 18 3.47 1.51 -4.12
N LYS A 19 4.62 0.83 -4.24
CA LYS A 19 5.73 1.29 -5.09
C LYS A 19 5.32 1.34 -6.55
N THR A 20 4.67 0.29 -7.03
CA THR A 20 4.15 0.19 -8.40
C THR A 20 3.13 1.29 -8.69
N THR A 21 2.20 1.54 -7.78
CA THR A 21 1.20 2.61 -7.92
C THR A 21 1.85 4.00 -8.00
N ARG A 22 2.84 4.29 -7.14
CA ARG A 22 3.58 5.56 -7.19
C ARG A 22 4.36 5.74 -8.48
N PHE A 23 4.96 4.66 -8.99
CA PHE A 23 5.64 4.67 -10.27
C PHE A 23 4.66 5.02 -11.42
N ALA A 24 3.49 4.38 -11.45
CA ALA A 24 2.46 4.68 -12.44
C ALA A 24 1.98 6.15 -12.39
N ILE A 25 1.77 6.71 -11.20
CA ILE A 25 1.44 8.14 -11.03
C ILE A 25 2.54 9.03 -11.63
N GLY A 26 3.81 8.71 -11.37
CA GLY A 26 4.94 9.45 -11.94
C GLY A 26 4.96 9.42 -13.47
N GLN A 27 4.68 8.27 -14.08
CA GLN A 27 4.60 8.15 -15.54
C GLN A 27 3.41 8.96 -16.10
N LEU A 28 2.25 8.87 -15.47
CA LEU A 28 1.04 9.62 -15.84
C LEU A 28 1.29 11.14 -15.82
N ALA A 29 1.95 11.65 -14.77
CA ALA A 29 2.32 13.06 -14.67
C ALA A 29 3.24 13.51 -15.82
N GLN A 30 4.19 12.68 -16.25
CA GLN A 30 5.06 12.98 -17.39
C GLN A 30 4.29 13.06 -18.71
N ILE A 31 3.31 12.17 -18.95
CA ILE A 31 2.54 12.15 -20.20
C ILE A 31 1.55 13.35 -20.26
N SER A 32 0.91 13.67 -19.14
CA SER A 32 0.15 14.94 -18.99
C SER A 32 1.04 16.13 -19.38
N GLY A 33 2.31 16.06 -18.95
CA GLY A 33 3.42 16.94 -19.28
C GLY A 33 3.71 17.18 -20.78
N LEU A 34 3.13 16.40 -21.69
CA LEU A 34 3.45 16.42 -23.12
C LEU A 34 2.23 16.72 -24.01
N THR A 35 1.01 16.76 -23.46
CA THR A 35 -0.25 16.72 -24.22
C THR A 35 -1.13 17.95 -23.96
N TRP A 36 -0.83 19.12 -24.54
CA TRP A 36 -1.47 20.38 -24.12
C TRP A 36 -2.13 21.22 -25.22
N ARG A 37 -1.76 21.02 -26.49
CA ARG A 37 -2.11 21.97 -27.57
C ARG A 37 -3.36 21.62 -28.38
N SER A 38 -3.87 20.40 -28.25
CA SER A 38 -5.11 19.97 -28.92
C SER A 38 -6.19 19.67 -27.90
N GLU A 39 -7.45 19.76 -28.34
CA GLU A 39 -8.62 19.34 -27.57
C GLU A 39 -8.48 17.88 -27.09
N ALA A 40 -7.98 17.00 -27.97
CA ALA A 40 -7.67 15.61 -27.62
C ALA A 40 -6.59 15.50 -26.52
N GLY A 41 -5.56 16.35 -26.55
CA GLY A 41 -4.53 16.40 -25.52
C GLY A 41 -5.07 16.85 -24.17
N GLN A 42 -5.94 17.87 -24.15
CA GLN A 42 -6.59 18.35 -22.93
C GLN A 42 -7.53 17.29 -22.33
N ALA A 43 -8.32 16.61 -23.15
CA ALA A 43 -9.19 15.51 -22.71
C ALA A 43 -8.37 14.35 -22.13
N PHE A 44 -7.27 13.99 -22.78
CA PHE A 44 -6.33 12.98 -22.28
C PHE A 44 -5.71 13.39 -20.94
N SER A 45 -5.21 14.62 -20.82
CA SER A 45 -4.62 15.15 -19.57
C SER A 45 -5.61 15.12 -18.41
N ALA A 46 -6.88 15.47 -18.65
CA ALA A 46 -7.94 15.39 -17.64
C ALA A 46 -8.17 13.95 -17.13
N GLN A 47 -8.25 12.97 -18.04
CA GLN A 47 -8.40 11.55 -17.69
C GLN A 47 -7.19 11.01 -16.91
N VAL A 48 -5.99 11.42 -17.31
CA VAL A 48 -4.74 11.10 -16.61
C VAL A 48 -4.71 11.69 -15.20
N GLY A 49 -5.20 12.92 -15.03
CA GLY A 49 -5.34 13.55 -13.71
C GLY A 49 -6.32 12.79 -12.81
N GLU A 50 -7.49 12.43 -13.33
CA GLU A 50 -8.48 11.63 -12.58
C GLU A 50 -7.92 10.27 -12.16
N LEU A 51 -7.26 9.56 -13.08
CA LEU A 51 -6.63 8.28 -12.79
C LEU A 51 -5.55 8.43 -11.71
N SER A 52 -4.72 9.47 -11.79
CA SER A 52 -3.68 9.74 -10.80
C SER A 52 -4.27 9.97 -9.41
N GLY A 53 -5.35 10.76 -9.29
CA GLY A 53 -6.04 10.97 -8.01
C GLY A 53 -6.64 9.68 -7.43
N ARG A 54 -7.20 8.81 -8.28
CA ARG A 54 -7.69 7.48 -7.85
C ARG A 54 -6.56 6.58 -7.33
N LEU A 55 -5.40 6.63 -7.98
CA LEU A 55 -4.21 5.89 -7.55
C LEU A 55 -3.63 6.44 -6.24
N GLU A 56 -3.65 7.75 -6.02
CA GLU A 56 -3.26 8.37 -4.75
C GLU A 56 -4.17 7.93 -3.60
N ALA A 57 -5.49 7.91 -3.83
CA ALA A 57 -6.44 7.39 -2.85
C ALA A 57 -6.18 5.92 -2.51
N LEU A 58 -5.87 5.08 -3.52
CA LEU A 58 -5.48 3.68 -3.30
C LEU A 58 -4.22 3.57 -2.44
N VAL A 59 -3.20 4.40 -2.68
CA VAL A 59 -1.99 4.43 -1.85
C VAL A 59 -2.33 4.76 -0.39
N GLY A 60 -3.27 5.67 -0.14
CA GLY A 60 -3.78 5.95 1.21
C GLY A 60 -4.35 4.71 1.90
N VAL A 61 -5.25 3.99 1.21
CA VAL A 61 -5.85 2.74 1.74
C VAL A 61 -4.79 1.67 1.99
N LEU A 62 -3.78 1.55 1.13
CA LEU A 62 -2.67 0.60 1.32
C LEU A 62 -1.83 0.95 2.56
N LEU A 63 -1.60 2.24 2.84
CA LEU A 63 -0.90 2.68 4.07
C LEU A 63 -1.70 2.34 5.33
N ASP A 64 -3.01 2.54 5.30
CA ASP A 64 -3.89 2.16 6.42
C ASP A 64 -3.84 0.65 6.67
N ALA A 65 -3.91 -0.14 5.59
CA ALA A 65 -3.79 -1.60 5.67
C ALA A 65 -2.44 -2.06 6.26
N GLU A 66 -1.32 -1.45 5.83
CA GLU A 66 0.01 -1.71 6.41
C GLU A 66 0.03 -1.39 7.92
N SER A 67 -0.61 -0.29 8.34
CA SER A 67 -0.69 0.12 9.74
C SER A 67 -1.47 -0.89 10.58
N TYR A 68 -2.66 -1.31 10.12
CA TYR A 68 -3.46 -2.34 10.79
C TYR A 68 -2.71 -3.67 10.91
N LEU A 69 -2.01 -4.07 9.84
CA LEU A 69 -1.21 -5.29 9.84
C LEU A 69 -0.08 -5.23 10.87
N SER A 70 0.57 -4.07 11.02
CA SER A 70 1.60 -3.85 12.03
C SER A 70 1.03 -3.92 13.46
N LEU A 71 -0.16 -3.37 13.70
CA LEU A 71 -0.83 -3.45 14.99
C LEU A 71 -1.17 -4.90 15.36
N ALA A 72 -1.79 -5.63 14.42
CA ALA A 72 -2.10 -7.05 14.61
C ALA A 72 -0.85 -7.88 14.92
N ARG A 73 0.25 -7.63 14.20
CA ARG A 73 1.55 -8.28 14.46
C ARG A 73 2.04 -8.06 15.89
N ASN A 74 1.95 -6.82 16.39
CA ASN A 74 2.39 -6.49 17.75
C ASN A 74 1.52 -7.18 18.82
N GLU A 75 0.21 -7.23 18.61
CA GLU A 75 -0.71 -7.94 19.52
C GLU A 75 -0.42 -9.43 19.58
N ILE A 76 -0.16 -10.07 18.43
CA ILE A 76 0.21 -11.49 18.36
C ILE A 76 1.49 -11.74 19.16
N TYR A 77 2.53 -10.92 18.98
CA TYR A 77 3.77 -11.07 19.74
C TYR A 77 3.57 -10.90 21.24
N ALA A 78 2.73 -9.95 21.66
CA ALA A 78 2.39 -9.77 23.07
C ALA A 78 1.68 -11.00 23.65
N LEU A 79 0.73 -11.57 22.90
CA LEU A 79 0.02 -12.80 23.29
C LEU A 79 0.95 -14.01 23.36
N GLU A 80 1.82 -14.19 22.37
CA GLU A 80 2.82 -15.27 22.36
C GLU A 80 3.78 -15.16 23.55
N SER A 81 4.24 -13.95 23.88
CA SER A 81 5.08 -13.68 25.05
C SER A 81 4.36 -14.05 26.35
N LYS A 82 3.09 -13.66 26.49
CA LYS A 82 2.26 -13.98 27.66
C LYS A 82 2.07 -15.49 27.83
N ILE A 83 1.72 -16.19 26.76
CA ILE A 83 1.54 -17.67 26.77
C ILE A 83 2.84 -18.36 27.20
N ASN A 84 4.00 -17.92 26.71
CA ASN A 84 5.28 -18.51 27.08
C ASN A 84 5.63 -18.24 28.56
N ALA A 85 5.33 -17.05 29.08
CA ALA A 85 5.53 -16.74 30.49
C ALA A 85 4.66 -17.62 31.40
N GLU A 86 3.38 -17.81 31.06
CA GLU A 86 2.46 -18.69 31.81
C GLU A 86 2.93 -20.16 31.77
N ARG A 87 3.44 -20.63 30.62
CA ARG A 87 3.99 -21.99 30.47
C ARG A 87 5.25 -22.26 31.27
N MET A 88 6.08 -21.24 31.52
CA MET A 88 7.29 -21.40 32.34
C MET A 88 7.05 -21.23 33.84
N ALA A 89 5.88 -20.68 34.22
CA ALA A 89 5.51 -20.45 35.60
C ALA A 89 4.70 -21.59 36.24
N GLY A 90 4.18 -22.53 35.44
CA GLY A 90 3.49 -23.75 35.88
C GLY A 90 4.36 -24.98 35.74
#